data_AF-A0AAW4YAS8-F1
#
_entry.id   AF-A0AAW4YAS8-F1
#
_cell.length_a   1.000
_cell.length_b   1.000
_cell.length_c   1.000
_cell.angle_alpha   90.00
_cell.angle_beta   90.00
_cell.angle_gamma   90.00
#
_symmetry.space_group_name_H-M   'P 1'
#
loop_
_entity.id
_entity.type
_entity.pdbx_description
1 polymer ?
#
loop_
_entity_poly.entity_id
_entity_poly.type
_entity_poly.pdbx_seq_one_letter_code
_entity_poly.pdbx_strand_id
1 'polypeptide(L)' 'DLFEELSNLFKEEGLEPWTSCEFDFTREGELKVSFDYIDWINSEFGQVGRQNYYKYRKFGILPETEYEINKVKEIEQY' A
#
# COMPACT_ATOMS: atom_id res chain seq x y z
N ASP A 1 14.60 9.30 5.85
CA ASP A 1 14.54 10.48 6.74
C ASP A 1 13.10 10.83 7.15
N LEU A 2 12.36 11.73 6.48
CA LEU A 2 11.03 12.17 6.97
C LEU A 2 9.97 11.06 7.14
N PHE A 3 9.90 10.12 6.20
CA PHE A 3 8.96 8.98 6.32
C PHE A 3 9.39 7.97 7.40
N GLU A 4 10.69 7.84 7.64
CA GLU A 4 11.21 6.99 8.72
C GLU A 4 10.92 7.62 10.08
N GLU A 5 11.09 8.94 10.20
CA GLU A 5 10.70 9.69 11.40
C GLU A 5 9.20 9.53 11.68
N LEU A 6 8.34 9.67 10.67
CA LEU A 6 6.89 9.44 10.80
C LEU A 6 6.58 8.00 11.23
N SER A 7 7.27 7.00 10.66
CA SER A 7 7.08 5.59 11.05
C SER A 7 7.55 5.32 12.48
N ASN A 8 8.66 5.94 12.90
CA ASN A 8 9.18 5.79 14.25
C ASN A 8 8.27 6.45 15.29
N LEU A 9 7.65 7.58 14.98
CA LEU A 9 6.67 8.22 15.84
C LEU A 9 5.50 7.28 16.18
N PHE A 10 5.02 6.47 15.23
CA PHE A 10 3.97 5.48 15.50
C PHE A 10 4.44 4.46 16.55
N LYS A 11 5.69 3.99 16.45
CA LYS A 11 6.26 3.04 17.42
C LYS A 11 6.39 3.65 18.81
N GLU A 12 6.82 4.91 18.90
CA GLU A 12 6.95 5.66 20.16
C GLU A 12 5.59 5.82 20.87
N GLU A 13 4.53 6.04 20.10
CA GLU A 13 3.14 6.14 20.57
C GLU A 13 2.49 4.76 20.81
N GLY A 14 3.23 3.65 20.66
CA GLY A 14 2.72 2.29 20.86
C GLY A 14 1.76 1.80 19.76
N LEU A 15 1.76 2.46 18.61
CA LEU A 15 1.01 2.05 17.41
C LEU A 15 1.83 1.09 16.56
N GLU A 16 1.12 0.25 15.81
CA GLU A 16 1.76 -0.66 14.85
C GLU A 16 2.43 0.16 13.73
N PRO A 17 3.69 -0.13 13.38
CA PRO A 17 4.37 0.55 12.29
C PRO A 17 3.75 0.14 10.95
N TRP A 18 3.38 1.12 10.15
CA TRP A 18 2.91 0.93 8.79
C TRP A 18 4.08 0.55 7.86
N THR A 19 3.77 -0.18 6.79
CA THR A 19 4.73 -0.64 5.77
C THR A 19 4.70 0.24 4.52
N SER A 20 3.57 0.88 4.25
CA SER A 20 3.45 1.92 3.23
C SER A 20 2.44 2.99 3.64
N CYS A 21 2.57 4.19 3.09
CA CYS A 21 1.67 5.31 3.32
C CYS A 21 1.40 6.05 2.00
N GLU A 22 0.20 6.61 1.86
CA GLU A 22 -0.20 7.38 0.69
C GLU A 22 -0.78 8.73 1.11
N PHE A 23 -0.43 9.77 0.35
CA PHE A 23 -0.84 11.15 0.57
C PHE A 23 -1.60 11.63 -0.67
N ASP A 24 -2.91 11.75 -0.54
CA ASP A 24 -3.79 12.23 -1.60
C ASP A 24 -4.11 13.71 -1.36
N PHE A 25 -3.69 14.56 -2.29
CA PHE A 25 -4.03 15.98 -2.31
C PHE A 25 -5.15 16.24 -3.30
N THR A 26 -6.25 16.85 -2.85
CA THR A 26 -7.28 17.37 -3.74
C THR A 26 -6.89 18.75 -4.26
N ARG A 27 -7.52 19.19 -5.36
CA ARG A 27 -7.27 20.53 -5.92
C ARG A 27 -7.74 21.64 -4.98
N GLU A 28 -8.69 21.33 -4.12
CA GLU A 28 -9.27 22.18 -3.09
C GLU A 28 -8.34 22.32 -1.86
N GLY A 29 -7.23 21.58 -1.84
CA GLY A 29 -6.24 21.61 -0.76
C GLY A 29 -6.55 20.65 0.40
N GLU A 30 -7.45 19.69 0.22
CA GLU A 30 -7.68 18.65 1.21
C GLU A 30 -6.58 17.59 1.12
N LEU A 31 -6.04 17.19 2.28
CA LEU A 31 -5.11 16.08 2.40
C LEU A 31 -5.83 14.88 3.00
N LYS A 32 -5.78 13.75 2.30
CA LYS A 32 -6.13 12.43 2.84
C LYS A 32 -4.86 11.61 2.98
N VAL A 33 -4.65 11.05 4.16
CA VAL A 33 -3.53 10.15 4.44
C VAL A 33 -4.07 8.76 4.71
N SER A 34 -3.50 7.76 4.07
CA SER A 34 -3.79 6.36 4.36
C SER A 34 -2.50 5.62 4.71
N PHE A 35 -2.63 4.66 5.63
CA PHE A 35 -1.54 3.80 6.07
C PHE A 35 -1.91 2.36 5.76
N ASP A 36 -0.92 1.58 5.36
CA ASP A 36 -1.07 0.18 4.97
C ASP A 36 -0.05 -0.68 5.71
N TYR A 37 -0.42 -1.93 5.95
CA TYR A 37 0.30 -2.86 6.81
C TYR A 37 0.72 -4.14 6.09
N ILE A 38 0.49 -4.25 4.78
CA ILE A 38 0.95 -5.40 4.00
C ILE A 38 2.48 -5.41 4.04
N ASP A 39 3.06 -6.49 4.57
CA ASP A 39 4.52 -6.65 4.64
C ASP A 39 5.09 -6.95 3.26
N TRP A 40 5.24 -5.89 2.48
CA TRP A 40 5.77 -5.97 1.14
C TRP A 40 7.17 -6.58 1.12
N ILE A 41 8.03 -6.24 2.10
CA ILE A 41 9.43 -6.67 2.15
C ILE A 41 9.54 -8.18 2.24
N ASN A 42 8.74 -8.80 3.11
CA ASN A 42 8.76 -10.25 3.32
C ASN A 42 7.74 -11.01 2.46
N SER A 43 6.88 -10.31 1.71
CA SER A 43 5.93 -10.94 0.80
C SER A 43 6.59 -11.54 -0.46
N GLU A 44 5.98 -12.58 -1.02
CA GLU A 44 6.38 -13.20 -2.29
C GLU A 44 5.86 -12.47 -3.55
N PHE A 45 5.06 -11.42 -3.37
CA PHE A 45 4.30 -10.78 -4.45
C PHE A 45 5.14 -9.97 -5.45
N GLY A 46 6.41 -9.71 -5.13
CA GLY A 46 7.35 -9.00 -5.99
C GLY A 46 6.87 -7.61 -6.41
N GLN A 47 7.66 -6.94 -7.26
CA GLN A 47 7.35 -5.56 -7.68
C GLN A 47 6.09 -5.47 -8.56
N VAL A 48 5.88 -6.44 -9.47
CA VAL A 48 4.74 -6.44 -10.40
C VAL A 48 3.43 -6.67 -9.66
N GLY A 49 3.39 -7.61 -8.69
CA GLY A 49 2.20 -7.86 -7.88
C GLY A 49 1.79 -6.62 -7.08
N ARG A 50 2.76 -5.93 -6.46
CA ARG A 50 2.55 -4.65 -5.76
C ARG A 50 1.93 -3.60 -6.68
N GLN A 51 2.46 -3.40 -7.88
CA GLN A 51 1.96 -2.42 -8.83
C GLN A 51 0.55 -2.76 -9.32
N ASN A 52 0.29 -4.03 -9.65
CA ASN A 52 -1.02 -4.49 -10.11
C ASN A 52 -2.07 -4.33 -9.01
N TYR A 53 -1.72 -4.70 -7.78
CA TYR A 53 -2.61 -4.54 -6.63
C TYR A 53 -2.87 -3.07 -6.30
N TYR A 54 -1.85 -2.20 -6.35
CA TYR A 54 -2.05 -0.75 -6.18
C TYR A 54 -3.03 -0.19 -7.23
N LYS A 55 -2.86 -0.54 -8.51
CA LYS A 55 -3.77 -0.10 -9.59
C LYS A 55 -5.20 -0.59 -9.39
N TYR A 56 -5.36 -1.85 -8.96
CA TYR A 56 -6.65 -2.42 -8.66
C TYR A 56 -7.32 -1.70 -7.48
N ARG A 57 -6.62 -1.56 -6.34
CA ARG A 57 -7.18 -0.90 -5.14
C ARG A 57 -7.52 0.57 -5.40
N LYS A 58 -6.62 1.31 -6.07
CA LYS A 58 -6.74 2.76 -6.24
C LYS A 58 -7.71 3.15 -7.35
N PHE A 59 -7.72 2.39 -8.45
CA PHE A 59 -8.42 2.79 -9.68
C PHE A 59 -9.41 1.73 -10.18
N GLY A 60 -9.53 0.58 -9.54
CA GLY A 60 -10.36 -0.53 -10.01
C GLY A 60 -9.81 -1.23 -11.26
N ILE A 61 -8.54 -1.01 -11.61
CA ILE A 61 -7.92 -1.55 -12.83
C ILE A 61 -7.27 -2.91 -12.53
N LEU A 62 -7.81 -3.97 -13.12
CA LEU A 62 -7.22 -5.31 -13.07
C LEU A 62 -6.12 -5.48 -14.14
N PRO A 63 -5.12 -6.35 -13.90
CA PRO A 63 -4.17 -6.76 -14.93
C PRO A 63 -4.82 -7.64 -15.99
N GLU A 64 -4.16 -7.83 -17.13
CA GLU A 64 -4.74 -8.49 -18.30
C GLU A 64 -4.77 -10.02 -18.17
N THR A 65 -3.76 -10.61 -17.52
CA THR A 65 -3.61 -12.07 -17.46
C THR A 65 -4.30 -12.65 -16.24
N GLU A 66 -4.91 -13.83 -16.39
CA GLU A 66 -5.56 -14.54 -15.28
C GLU A 66 -4.59 -14.83 -14.12
N TYR A 67 -3.34 -15.14 -14.44
CA TYR A 67 -2.29 -15.33 -13.44
C TYR A 67 -2.08 -14.09 -12.56
N GLU A 68 -1.98 -12.91 -13.17
CA GLU A 68 -1.80 -11.66 -12.42
C GLU A 68 -3.07 -11.25 -11.67
N ILE A 69 -4.25 -11.53 -12.24
CA ILE A 69 -5.54 -11.30 -11.55
C ILE A 69 -5.60 -12.14 -10.27
N ASN A 70 -5.21 -13.42 -10.34
CA ASN A 70 -5.20 -14.31 -9.18
C ASN A 70 -4.22 -13.82 -8.10
N LYS A 71 -3.04 -13.31 -8.49
CA LYS A 71 -2.12 -12.67 -7.54
C LYS A 71 -2.71 -11.44 -6.87
N VAL A 72 -3.42 -10.58 -7.60
CA VAL A 72 -4.09 -9.41 -7.01
C VAL A 72 -5.12 -9.83 -5.95
N LYS A 73 -5.89 -10.89 -6.22
CA LYS A 73 -6.87 -11.43 -5.26
C LYS A 73 -6.21 -12.08 -4.05
N GLU A 74 -5.07 -12.73 -4.23
CA GLU A 74 -4.30 -13.31 -3.13
C GLU A 74 -3.78 -12.22 -2.20
N ILE A 75 -3.25 -11.12 -2.75
CA ILE A 75 -2.83 -9.94 -1.98
C ILE A 75 -4.02 -9.30 -1.24
N GLU A 76 -5.21 -9.28 -1.84
CA GLU A 76 -6.42 -8.71 -1.21
C GLU A 76 -6.89 -9.50 0.04
N GLN A 77 -6.44 -10.75 0.21
CA GLN A 77 -6.75 -11.58 1.39
C GLN A 77 -5.78 -11.38 2.56
N TYR A 78 -4.67 -10.67 2.35
CA TYR A 78 -3.75 -10.27 3.42
C TYR A 78 -4.33 -9.13 4.26
#